data_AF-A0A936HA62-F1
#
_entry.id   AF-A0A936HA62-F1
#
_cell.length_a   1.000
_cell.length_b   1.000
_cell.length_c   1.000
_cell.angle_alpha   90.00
_cell.angle_beta   90.00
_cell.angle_gamma   90.00
#
_symmetry.space_group_name_H-M   'P 1'
#
loop_
_entity.id
_entity.type
_entity.pdbx_description
1 polymer ?
#
loop_
_entity_poly.entity_id
_entity_poly.type
_entity_poly.pdbx_seq_one_letter_code
_entity_poly.pdbx_strand_id
1 'polypeptide(L)'
;MHQRYGGIGRLLDRQRRRKISATKTSRVGSIGVRAMHIDMSKMLADIGYKVTEIYAGSHKIDGTPYAPLGPEALAAFQASIDYTYGLFVSAVAANRNLDRAAVIATQAAMFDPPAAKKAGLIDAIETPDAVISRLAARYAARPANRAAARISRSSTVSQDPDRYAADSPSITQAQLDAARAEGQAAGVAEGRKAERARLAAVLSLPEAEGREAQARQIALTTELDPATCAAILASAPKVESPPPAAKSEFAAHMDALGNPKIGPDSQAAVQTAADNIWSYAFDQQRRAGGPKD
;
A
#
# COMPACT_ATOMS: atom_id res chain seq x y z
N MET A 1 -26.37 -56.76 5.81
CA MET A 1 -25.66 -55.88 4.86
C MET A 1 -25.78 -54.43 5.36
N HIS A 2 -24.82 -53.97 6.15
CA HIS A 2 -24.81 -52.62 6.74
C HIS A 2 -23.35 -52.14 6.71
N GLN A 3 -22.97 -51.44 5.64
CA GLN A 3 -21.63 -50.84 5.56
C GLN A 3 -21.66 -49.42 6.12
N ARG A 4 -20.99 -49.27 7.26
CA ARG A 4 -20.74 -48.02 7.97
C ARG A 4 -19.73 -47.16 7.20
N TYR A 5 -20.19 -46.28 6.32
CA TYR A 5 -19.38 -45.19 5.72
C TYR A 5 -19.70 -43.82 6.35
N GLY A 6 -19.85 -43.75 7.68
CA GLY A 6 -20.45 -42.57 8.35
C GLY A 6 -19.53 -41.60 9.10
N GLY A 7 -18.27 -41.97 9.38
CA GLY A 7 -17.43 -41.24 10.37
C GLY A 7 -16.31 -40.38 9.79
N ILE A 8 -15.49 -40.95 8.90
CA ILE A 8 -14.21 -40.34 8.50
C ILE A 8 -14.41 -39.22 7.46
N GLY A 9 -15.38 -39.36 6.55
CA GLY A 9 -15.71 -38.33 5.56
C GLY A 9 -16.24 -37.02 6.19
N ARG A 10 -17.08 -37.13 7.23
CA ARG A 10 -17.56 -35.97 8.01
C ARG A 10 -16.44 -35.31 8.83
N LEU A 11 -15.50 -36.10 9.34
CA LEU A 11 -14.35 -35.57 10.10
C LEU A 11 -13.36 -34.82 9.19
N LEU A 12 -13.11 -35.36 7.99
CA LEU A 12 -12.21 -34.76 6.99
C LEU A 12 -12.83 -33.50 6.36
N ASP A 13 -14.15 -33.44 6.19
CA ASP A 13 -14.85 -32.23 5.72
C ASP A 13 -14.84 -31.10 6.77
N ARG A 14 -15.02 -31.44 8.06
CA ARG A 14 -14.86 -30.46 9.16
C ARG A 14 -13.47 -29.82 9.19
N GLN A 15 -12.41 -30.54 8.82
CA GLN A 15 -11.05 -30.03 8.82
C GLN A 15 -10.73 -29.08 7.64
N ARG A 16 -11.58 -29.04 6.60
CA ARG A 16 -11.40 -28.16 5.42
C ARG A 16 -12.15 -26.83 5.51
N ARG A 17 -13.08 -26.66 6.44
CA ARG A 17 -13.85 -25.42 6.57
C ARG A 17 -12.99 -24.31 7.18
N ARG A 18 -13.05 -23.12 6.57
CA ARG A 18 -12.38 -21.91 7.09
C ARG A 18 -13.08 -21.51 8.39
N LYS A 19 -12.30 -21.41 9.47
CA LYS A 19 -12.79 -20.98 10.80
C LYS A 19 -13.06 -19.47 10.78
N ILE A 20 -14.25 -19.06 11.19
CA ILE A 20 -14.65 -17.65 11.34
C ILE A 20 -14.50 -17.27 12.82
N SER A 21 -13.71 -16.24 13.09
CA SER A 21 -13.49 -15.71 14.45
C SER A 21 -14.02 -14.28 14.52
N ALA A 22 -14.53 -13.89 15.69
CA ALA A 22 -15.01 -12.54 15.96
C ALA A 22 -14.33 -11.97 17.21
N THR A 23 -14.13 -10.65 17.28
CA THR A 23 -13.58 -10.01 18.48
C THR A 23 -14.66 -9.83 19.55
N LYS A 24 -14.27 -9.61 20.81
CA LYS A 24 -15.22 -9.52 21.95
C LYS A 24 -16.30 -8.42 21.80
N THR A 25 -16.02 -7.37 21.03
CA THR A 25 -16.91 -6.22 20.82
C THR A 25 -17.57 -6.22 19.44
N SER A 26 -17.34 -7.26 18.62
CA SER A 26 -17.96 -7.36 17.29
C SER A 26 -19.46 -7.69 17.38
N ARG A 27 -20.20 -7.35 16.33
CA ARG A 27 -21.58 -7.80 16.12
C ARG A 27 -21.64 -8.62 14.84
N VAL A 28 -22.32 -9.76 14.90
CA VAL A 28 -22.45 -10.69 13.77
C VAL A 28 -23.93 -11.04 13.59
N GLY A 29 -24.40 -11.09 12.36
CA GLY A 29 -25.81 -11.30 12.05
C GLY A 29 -26.20 -10.45 10.85
N SER A 30 -27.33 -9.76 10.94
CA SER A 30 -27.88 -8.91 9.85
C SER A 30 -28.09 -9.68 8.55
N ILE A 31 -28.52 -10.93 8.69
CA ILE A 31 -28.86 -11.76 7.54
C ILE A 31 -30.26 -11.35 7.09
N GLY A 32 -30.32 -10.35 6.23
CA GLY A 32 -31.54 -9.73 5.74
C GLY A 32 -31.27 -8.82 4.55
N VAL A 33 -32.33 -8.46 3.84
CA VAL A 33 -32.29 -7.55 2.68
C VAL A 33 -33.41 -6.54 2.85
N ARG A 34 -33.14 -5.26 2.60
CA ARG A 34 -34.17 -4.21 2.59
C ARG A 34 -33.96 -3.29 1.40
N ALA A 35 -35.06 -2.73 0.89
CA ALA A 35 -35.04 -1.56 0.01
C ALA A 35 -35.87 -0.44 0.66
N MET A 36 -35.62 0.78 0.23
CA MET A 36 -36.36 1.96 0.69
C MET A 36 -36.76 2.79 -0.53
N HIS A 37 -38.03 3.17 -0.58
CA HIS A 37 -38.57 4.14 -1.51
C HIS A 37 -38.99 5.38 -0.72
N ILE A 38 -38.78 6.57 -1.30
CA ILE A 38 -39.15 7.86 -0.71
C ILE A 38 -39.98 8.60 -1.74
N ASP A 39 -41.23 8.90 -1.39
CA ASP A 39 -42.09 9.77 -2.19
C ASP A 39 -41.86 11.23 -1.81
N MET A 40 -41.33 12.00 -2.75
CA MET A 40 -41.03 13.42 -2.66
C MET A 40 -42.05 14.28 -3.41
N SER A 41 -43.11 13.69 -4.00
CA SER A 41 -44.08 14.38 -4.84
C SER A 41 -44.74 15.57 -4.13
N LYS A 42 -45.17 15.37 -2.88
CA LYS A 42 -45.76 16.43 -2.06
C LYS A 42 -44.78 17.55 -1.74
N MET A 43 -43.56 17.20 -1.32
CA MET A 43 -42.52 18.18 -1.00
C MET A 43 -42.23 19.07 -2.21
N LEU A 44 -42.14 18.48 -3.40
CA LEU A 44 -41.87 19.21 -4.65
C LEU A 44 -43.04 20.12 -5.05
N ALA A 45 -44.28 19.64 -4.89
CA ALA A 45 -45.47 20.45 -5.12
C ALA A 45 -45.52 21.65 -4.15
N ASP A 46 -45.20 21.46 -2.88
CA ASP A 46 -45.22 22.50 -1.84
C ASP A 46 -44.21 23.62 -2.13
N ILE A 47 -43.07 23.31 -2.74
CA ILE A 47 -42.06 24.31 -3.15
C ILE A 47 -42.24 24.79 -4.60
N GLY A 48 -43.36 24.44 -5.25
CA GLY A 48 -43.76 24.97 -6.57
C GLY A 48 -43.18 24.24 -7.79
N TYR A 49 -42.53 23.09 -7.63
CA TYR A 49 -42.08 22.28 -8.77
C TYR A 49 -43.18 21.33 -9.27
N LYS A 50 -43.34 21.28 -10.58
CA LYS A 50 -44.13 20.25 -11.27
C LYS A 50 -43.21 19.33 -12.06
N VAL A 51 -43.14 18.07 -11.67
CA VAL A 51 -42.34 17.06 -12.38
C VAL A 51 -43.20 16.42 -13.47
N THR A 52 -42.64 16.28 -14.67
CA THR A 52 -43.24 15.54 -15.78
C THR A 52 -42.18 14.59 -16.32
N GLU A 53 -42.42 13.28 -16.20
CA GLU A 53 -41.47 12.25 -16.61
C GLU A 53 -41.75 11.80 -18.05
N ILE A 54 -40.70 11.72 -18.87
CA ILE A 54 -40.75 11.24 -20.25
C ILE A 54 -39.87 10.00 -20.32
N TYR A 55 -40.44 8.84 -20.62
CA TYR A 55 -39.75 7.55 -20.54
C TYR A 55 -40.29 6.53 -21.56
N ALA A 56 -39.51 5.48 -21.80
CA ALA A 56 -39.91 4.34 -22.62
C ALA A 56 -39.90 3.05 -21.78
N GLY A 57 -40.98 2.27 -21.87
CA GLY A 57 -41.22 1.06 -21.08
C GLY A 57 -41.92 1.34 -19.74
N SER A 58 -42.92 0.54 -19.39
CA SER A 58 -43.76 0.74 -18.18
C SER A 58 -42.96 0.73 -16.88
N HIS A 59 -41.98 -0.18 -16.76
CA HIS A 59 -41.17 -0.35 -15.55
C HIS A 59 -40.05 0.69 -15.38
N LYS A 60 -39.89 1.65 -16.31
CA LYS A 60 -38.78 2.62 -16.27
C LYS A 60 -38.91 3.62 -15.12
N ILE A 61 -40.13 3.84 -14.65
CA ILE A 61 -40.46 4.73 -13.54
C ILE A 61 -40.80 3.97 -12.25
N ASP A 62 -40.61 2.64 -12.21
CA ASP A 62 -40.79 1.87 -10.99
C ASP A 62 -39.83 2.41 -9.92
N GLY A 63 -40.40 2.88 -8.81
CA GLY A 63 -39.62 3.49 -7.73
C GLY A 63 -39.16 4.92 -7.98
N THR A 64 -39.75 5.64 -8.96
CA THR A 64 -39.52 7.09 -9.07
C THR A 64 -39.81 7.80 -7.75
N PRO A 65 -38.95 8.71 -7.29
CA PRO A 65 -39.21 9.47 -6.07
C PRO A 65 -40.25 10.58 -6.27
N TYR A 66 -40.70 10.80 -7.51
CA TYR A 66 -41.60 11.91 -7.85
C TYR A 66 -43.08 11.52 -7.86
N ALA A 67 -43.39 10.27 -7.52
CA ALA A 67 -44.75 9.76 -7.38
C ALA A 67 -44.83 8.70 -6.26
N PRO A 68 -46.02 8.46 -5.71
CA PRO A 68 -46.26 7.34 -4.81
C PRO A 68 -45.89 6.00 -5.48
N LEU A 69 -45.35 5.07 -4.70
CA LEU A 69 -45.00 3.75 -5.21
C LEU A 69 -46.27 2.96 -5.59
N GLY A 70 -46.38 2.57 -6.86
CA GLY A 70 -47.48 1.75 -7.35
C GLY A 70 -47.46 0.33 -6.78
N PRO A 71 -48.63 -0.35 -6.69
CA PRO A 71 -48.73 -1.69 -6.11
C PRO A 71 -47.98 -2.76 -6.94
N GLU A 72 -47.94 -2.61 -8.26
CA GLU A 72 -47.20 -3.52 -9.14
C GLU A 72 -45.68 -3.40 -8.92
N ALA A 73 -45.16 -2.16 -8.90
CA ALA A 73 -43.75 -1.89 -8.62
C ALA A 73 -43.36 -2.37 -7.21
N LEU A 74 -44.21 -2.16 -6.21
CA LEU A 74 -44.00 -2.66 -4.86
C LEU A 74 -43.89 -4.20 -4.84
N ALA A 75 -44.81 -4.90 -5.51
CA ALA A 75 -44.78 -6.36 -5.59
C ALA A 75 -43.53 -6.87 -6.32
N ALA A 76 -43.11 -6.21 -7.39
CA ALA A 76 -41.89 -6.54 -8.12
C ALA A 76 -40.63 -6.35 -7.25
N PHE A 77 -40.54 -5.23 -6.53
CA PHE A 77 -39.44 -5.00 -5.58
C PHE A 77 -39.45 -6.00 -4.43
N GLN A 78 -40.62 -6.34 -3.88
CA GLN A 78 -40.72 -7.35 -2.83
C GLN A 78 -40.24 -8.73 -3.33
N ALA A 79 -40.66 -9.15 -4.52
CA ALA A 79 -40.21 -10.40 -5.12
C ALA A 79 -38.68 -10.43 -5.32
N SER A 80 -38.09 -9.31 -5.76
CA SER A 80 -36.63 -9.18 -5.91
C SER A 80 -35.90 -9.25 -4.56
N ILE A 81 -36.45 -8.63 -3.52
CA ILE A 81 -35.90 -8.67 -2.15
C ILE A 81 -35.98 -10.10 -1.60
N ASP A 82 -37.13 -10.77 -1.75
CA ASP A 82 -37.36 -12.12 -1.26
C ASP A 82 -36.43 -13.14 -1.94
N TYR A 83 -36.24 -12.99 -3.26
CA TYR A 83 -35.28 -13.80 -4.01
C TYR A 83 -33.85 -13.61 -3.46
N THR A 84 -33.42 -12.37 -3.30
CA THR A 84 -32.08 -12.04 -2.80
C THR A 84 -31.88 -12.52 -1.36
N TYR A 85 -32.89 -12.36 -0.51
CA TYR A 85 -32.90 -12.88 0.85
C TYR A 85 -32.77 -14.42 0.85
N GLY A 86 -33.52 -15.09 -0.02
CA GLY A 86 -33.44 -16.54 -0.22
C GLY A 86 -32.03 -17.02 -0.59
N LEU A 87 -31.35 -16.32 -1.49
CA LEU A 87 -29.95 -16.60 -1.85
C LEU A 87 -29.01 -16.40 -0.66
N PHE A 88 -29.15 -15.28 0.07
CA PHE A 88 -28.29 -14.96 1.20
C PHE A 88 -28.42 -16.00 2.32
N VAL A 89 -29.66 -16.33 2.71
CA VAL A 89 -29.94 -17.38 3.71
C VAL A 89 -29.32 -18.72 3.28
N SER A 90 -29.49 -19.11 2.01
CA SER A 90 -28.97 -20.38 1.49
C SER A 90 -27.44 -20.42 1.52
N ALA A 91 -26.79 -19.31 1.14
CA ALA A 91 -25.34 -19.19 1.20
C ALA A 91 -24.81 -19.32 2.64
N VAL A 92 -25.44 -18.63 3.61
CA VAL A 92 -25.04 -18.74 5.02
C VAL A 92 -25.26 -20.15 5.53
N ALA A 93 -26.43 -20.74 5.29
CA ALA A 93 -26.77 -22.08 5.74
C ALA A 93 -25.74 -23.12 5.24
N ALA A 94 -25.41 -23.09 3.94
CA ALA A 94 -24.43 -24.00 3.34
C ALA A 94 -23.02 -23.84 3.94
N ASN A 95 -22.54 -22.60 4.04
CA ASN A 95 -21.19 -22.31 4.52
C ASN A 95 -21.02 -22.59 6.02
N ARG A 96 -22.06 -22.33 6.82
CA ARG A 96 -22.07 -22.54 8.28
C ARG A 96 -22.54 -23.92 8.70
N ASN A 97 -23.01 -24.74 7.76
CA ASN A 97 -23.65 -26.03 8.05
C ASN A 97 -24.83 -25.88 9.04
N LEU A 98 -25.63 -24.84 8.82
CA LEU A 98 -26.84 -24.57 9.60
C LEU A 98 -28.06 -25.00 8.80
N ASP A 99 -29.12 -25.34 9.51
CA ASP A 99 -30.41 -25.48 8.87
C ASP A 99 -30.90 -24.12 8.34
N ARG A 100 -31.54 -24.13 7.18
CA ARG A 100 -32.04 -22.91 6.54
C ARG A 100 -33.07 -22.21 7.42
N ALA A 101 -33.94 -22.96 8.09
CA ALA A 101 -34.95 -22.39 8.97
C ALA A 101 -34.31 -21.73 10.22
N ALA A 102 -33.22 -22.28 10.74
CA ALA A 102 -32.46 -21.66 11.83
C ALA A 102 -31.85 -20.30 11.41
N VAL A 103 -31.38 -20.17 10.17
CA VAL A 103 -30.90 -18.89 9.64
C VAL A 103 -32.05 -17.90 9.47
N ILE A 104 -33.20 -18.34 8.95
CA ILE A 104 -34.41 -17.50 8.82
C ILE A 104 -34.91 -17.02 10.19
N ALA A 105 -34.88 -17.87 11.20
CA ALA A 105 -35.30 -17.56 12.56
C ALA A 105 -34.46 -16.43 13.20
N THR A 106 -33.30 -16.10 12.64
CA THR A 106 -32.54 -14.92 13.09
C THR A 106 -33.24 -13.60 12.81
N GLN A 107 -34.18 -13.55 11.86
CA GLN A 107 -34.97 -12.36 11.51
C GLN A 107 -34.10 -11.10 11.34
N ALA A 108 -32.96 -11.24 10.66
CA ALA A 108 -31.96 -10.19 10.43
C ALA A 108 -31.40 -9.52 11.71
N ALA A 109 -31.56 -10.14 12.88
CA ALA A 109 -31.03 -9.63 14.13
C ALA A 109 -29.50 -9.60 14.15
N MET A 110 -28.97 -8.73 15.01
CA MET A 110 -27.54 -8.62 15.31
C MET A 110 -27.25 -9.33 16.63
N PHE A 111 -26.20 -10.15 16.66
CA PHE A 111 -25.81 -10.92 17.84
C PHE A 111 -24.43 -10.50 18.33
N ASP A 112 -24.29 -10.42 19.65
CA ASP A 112 -22.98 -10.35 20.29
C ASP A 112 -22.22 -11.67 20.13
N PRO A 113 -20.88 -11.68 20.25
CA PRO A 113 -20.07 -12.83 19.87
C PRO A 113 -20.44 -14.15 20.59
N PRO A 114 -20.79 -14.17 21.89
CA PRO A 114 -21.26 -15.40 22.55
C PRO A 114 -22.55 -15.95 21.94
N ALA A 115 -23.51 -15.08 21.63
CA ALA A 115 -24.78 -15.45 21.03
C ALA A 115 -24.60 -15.89 19.56
N ALA A 116 -23.77 -15.18 18.79
CA ALA A 116 -23.41 -15.55 17.42
C ALA A 116 -22.72 -16.92 17.37
N LYS A 117 -21.85 -17.22 18.34
CA LYS A 117 -21.20 -18.53 18.45
C LYS A 117 -22.21 -19.63 18.79
N LYS A 118 -23.13 -19.37 19.71
CA LYS A 118 -24.22 -20.31 20.06
C LYS A 118 -25.14 -20.58 18.87
N ALA A 119 -25.44 -19.55 18.08
CA ALA A 119 -26.22 -19.66 16.84
C ALA A 119 -25.44 -20.30 15.67
N GLY A 120 -24.15 -20.58 15.86
CA GLY A 120 -23.28 -21.18 14.84
C GLY A 120 -22.91 -20.24 13.71
N LEU A 121 -23.10 -18.93 13.86
CA LEU A 121 -22.67 -17.92 12.87
C LEU A 121 -21.15 -17.70 12.88
N ILE A 122 -20.49 -17.94 14.02
CA ILE A 122 -19.03 -17.90 14.17
C ILE A 122 -18.52 -19.14 14.91
N ASP A 123 -17.21 -19.40 14.82
CA ASP A 123 -16.58 -20.57 15.42
C ASP A 123 -15.81 -20.22 16.71
N ALA A 124 -15.28 -19.00 16.82
CA ALA A 124 -14.55 -18.57 18.01
C ALA A 124 -14.60 -17.06 18.26
N ILE A 125 -14.29 -16.71 19.51
CA ILE A 125 -14.10 -15.34 19.96
C ILE A 125 -12.61 -15.21 20.26
N GLU A 126 -11.89 -14.46 19.43
CA GLU A 126 -10.42 -14.38 19.45
C GLU A 126 -9.98 -12.92 19.20
N THR A 127 -8.80 -12.53 19.69
CA THR A 127 -8.14 -11.28 19.26
C THR A 127 -7.52 -11.45 17.88
N PRO A 128 -7.26 -10.36 17.14
CA PRO A 128 -6.55 -10.42 15.86
C PRO A 128 -5.22 -11.18 15.96
N ASP A 129 -4.41 -10.89 17.00
CA ASP A 129 -3.12 -11.55 17.22
C ASP A 129 -3.28 -13.07 17.40
N ALA A 130 -4.26 -13.50 18.20
CA ALA A 130 -4.53 -14.92 18.39
C ALA A 130 -4.95 -15.61 17.09
N VAL A 131 -5.71 -14.92 16.22
CA VAL A 131 -6.08 -15.44 14.89
C VAL A 131 -4.86 -15.56 13.99
N ILE A 132 -3.99 -14.54 13.96
CA ILE A 132 -2.76 -14.51 13.16
C ILE A 132 -1.81 -15.62 13.62
N SER A 133 -1.52 -15.73 14.91
CA SER A 133 -0.66 -16.79 15.45
C SER A 133 -1.22 -18.18 15.15
N ARG A 134 -2.53 -18.39 15.31
CA ARG A 134 -3.19 -19.66 14.96
C ARG A 134 -3.07 -19.98 13.47
N LEU A 135 -3.18 -18.98 12.61
CA LEU A 135 -3.08 -19.16 11.16
C LEU A 135 -1.63 -19.45 10.74
N ALA A 136 -0.67 -18.71 11.27
CA ALA A 136 0.76 -18.93 11.05
C ALA A 136 1.17 -20.36 11.47
N ALA A 137 0.75 -20.80 12.66
CA ALA A 137 1.00 -22.16 13.13
C ALA A 137 0.38 -23.23 12.21
N ARG A 138 -0.84 -23.00 11.69
CA ARG A 138 -1.47 -23.92 10.72
C ARG A 138 -0.71 -24.04 9.40
N TYR A 139 -0.11 -22.94 8.92
CA TYR A 139 0.68 -22.98 7.70
C TYR A 139 2.08 -23.56 7.93
N ALA A 140 2.71 -23.29 9.06
CA ALA A 140 3.99 -23.90 9.45
C ALA A 140 3.87 -25.42 9.70
N ALA A 141 2.75 -25.89 10.23
CA ALA A 141 2.49 -27.30 10.52
C ALA A 141 2.05 -28.14 9.30
N ARG A 142 2.03 -27.60 8.08
CA ARG A 142 1.79 -28.40 6.86
C ARG A 142 3.09 -29.10 6.46
N PRO A 143 3.20 -30.44 6.58
CA PRO A 143 4.35 -31.13 6.01
C PRO A 143 4.35 -30.97 4.49
N ALA A 144 5.53 -30.67 3.91
CA ALA A 144 5.75 -30.53 2.46
C ALA A 144 5.31 -31.77 1.64
N ASN A 145 5.11 -32.92 2.29
CA ASN A 145 4.89 -34.21 1.65
C ASN A 145 3.43 -34.53 1.23
N ARG A 146 2.51 -33.57 1.23
CA ARG A 146 1.12 -33.80 0.75
C ARG A 146 0.90 -33.56 -0.74
N ALA A 147 1.92 -33.08 -1.47
CA ALA A 147 1.89 -33.04 -2.94
C ALA A 147 2.01 -34.46 -3.56
N ALA A 148 2.75 -35.37 -2.93
CA ALA A 148 2.98 -36.72 -3.46
C ALA A 148 1.77 -37.68 -3.31
N ALA A 149 0.91 -37.48 -2.31
CA ALA A 149 -0.19 -38.43 -1.99
C ALA A 149 -1.44 -38.29 -2.87
N ARG A 150 -1.47 -37.35 -3.83
CA ARG A 150 -2.60 -37.15 -4.76
C ARG A 150 -2.42 -37.81 -6.13
N ILE A 151 -1.23 -38.30 -6.45
CA ILE A 151 -0.93 -38.94 -7.74
C ILE A 151 -1.36 -40.42 -7.76
N SER A 152 -1.56 -41.06 -6.61
CA SER A 152 -1.72 -42.53 -6.54
C SER A 152 -3.18 -43.06 -6.64
N ARG A 153 -4.22 -42.23 -6.82
CA ARG A 153 -5.62 -42.73 -6.86
C ARG A 153 -6.49 -42.20 -8.01
N SER A 154 -5.92 -41.97 -9.18
CA SER A 154 -6.71 -41.73 -10.39
C SER A 154 -6.13 -42.51 -11.57
N SER A 155 -6.21 -43.84 -11.51
CA SER A 155 -6.03 -44.70 -12.68
C SER A 155 -7.34 -44.69 -13.49
N THR A 156 -7.59 -43.62 -14.25
CA THR A 156 -8.43 -43.53 -15.48
C THR A 156 -8.78 -42.08 -15.80
N VAL A 157 -7.79 -41.26 -16.20
CA VAL A 157 -8.02 -40.15 -17.14
C VAL A 157 -6.76 -40.04 -17.99
N SER A 158 -6.98 -39.97 -19.30
CA SER A 158 -6.01 -39.98 -20.38
C SER A 158 -4.76 -39.13 -20.10
N GLN A 159 -3.61 -39.71 -20.43
CA GLN A 159 -2.29 -39.10 -20.38
C GLN A 159 -2.21 -37.95 -21.39
N ASP A 160 -2.37 -36.73 -20.89
CA ASP A 160 -1.86 -35.55 -21.57
C ASP A 160 -1.25 -34.62 -20.50
N PRO A 161 0.06 -34.76 -20.22
CA PRO A 161 0.75 -34.08 -19.11
C PRO A 161 0.73 -32.55 -19.19
N ASP A 162 0.52 -32.00 -20.40
CA ASP A 162 0.74 -30.58 -20.67
C ASP A 162 -0.52 -29.72 -20.51
N ARG A 163 -1.71 -30.33 -20.41
CA ARG A 163 -2.98 -29.60 -20.45
C ARG A 163 -3.37 -28.89 -19.14
N TYR A 164 -2.76 -29.26 -18.01
CA TYR A 164 -3.10 -28.73 -16.68
C TYR A 164 -1.98 -27.90 -16.01
N ALA A 165 -0.83 -27.72 -16.67
CA ALA A 165 0.27 -26.93 -16.15
C ALA A 165 0.15 -25.42 -16.46
N ALA A 166 -0.73 -25.03 -17.39
CA ALA A 166 -0.74 -23.68 -17.97
C ALA A 166 -1.56 -22.61 -17.20
N ASP A 167 -2.53 -22.99 -16.36
CA ASP A 167 -3.58 -22.03 -15.90
C ASP A 167 -3.67 -21.81 -14.38
N SER A 168 -2.56 -21.94 -13.66
CA SER A 168 -2.52 -21.50 -12.26
C SER A 168 -1.14 -20.94 -11.92
N PRO A 169 -0.96 -19.61 -11.84
CA PRO A 169 0.27 -19.05 -11.32
C PRO A 169 0.34 -19.37 -9.82
N SER A 170 1.01 -20.47 -9.50
CA SER A 170 1.37 -20.78 -8.13
C SER A 170 2.51 -19.86 -7.74
N ILE A 171 2.21 -18.86 -6.89
CA ILE A 171 3.23 -17.96 -6.35
C ILE A 171 4.24 -18.83 -5.59
N THR A 172 5.48 -18.85 -6.07
CA THR A 172 6.56 -19.64 -5.47
C THR A 172 7.11 -18.94 -4.23
N GLN A 173 7.74 -19.71 -3.34
CA GLN A 173 8.42 -19.14 -2.17
C GLN A 173 9.50 -18.12 -2.58
N ALA A 174 10.20 -18.39 -3.69
CA ALA A 174 11.17 -17.46 -4.26
C ALA A 174 10.54 -16.13 -4.69
N GLN A 175 9.33 -16.14 -5.26
CA GLN A 175 8.61 -14.92 -5.63
C GLN A 175 8.15 -14.12 -4.39
N LEU A 176 7.74 -14.80 -3.31
CA LEU A 176 7.42 -14.13 -2.05
C LEU A 176 8.63 -13.48 -1.40
N ASP A 177 9.77 -14.16 -1.40
CA ASP A 177 11.00 -13.65 -0.79
C ASP A 177 11.59 -12.52 -1.63
N ALA A 178 11.51 -12.60 -2.97
CA ALA A 178 11.84 -11.49 -3.87
C ALA A 178 10.97 -10.25 -3.60
N ALA A 179 9.65 -10.41 -3.49
CA ALA A 179 8.73 -9.31 -3.21
C ALA A 179 8.98 -8.67 -1.83
N ARG A 180 9.33 -9.48 -0.81
CA ARG A 180 9.72 -8.97 0.52
C ARG A 180 11.04 -8.20 0.47
N ALA A 181 12.03 -8.75 -0.23
CA ALA A 181 13.33 -8.10 -0.39
C ALA A 181 13.19 -6.77 -1.14
N GLU A 182 12.39 -6.74 -2.21
CA GLU A 182 12.08 -5.53 -2.97
C GLU A 182 11.34 -4.50 -2.10
N GLY A 183 10.32 -4.93 -1.36
CA GLY A 183 9.58 -4.06 -0.44
C GLY A 183 10.45 -3.47 0.67
N GLN A 184 11.36 -4.26 1.24
CA GLN A 184 12.32 -3.78 2.24
C GLN A 184 13.32 -2.79 1.63
N ALA A 185 13.86 -3.10 0.44
CA ALA A 185 14.79 -2.21 -0.25
C ALA A 185 14.13 -0.87 -0.61
N ALA A 186 12.90 -0.90 -1.14
CA ALA A 186 12.12 0.29 -1.45
C ALA A 186 11.79 1.10 -0.18
N GLY A 187 11.37 0.43 0.90
CA GLY A 187 11.08 1.07 2.19
C GLY A 187 12.29 1.76 2.81
N VAL A 188 13.47 1.14 2.77
CA VAL A 188 14.73 1.74 3.25
C VAL A 188 15.16 2.91 2.35
N ALA A 189 14.96 2.82 1.04
CA ALA A 189 15.26 3.92 0.12
C ALA A 189 14.36 5.14 0.37
N GLU A 190 13.05 4.94 0.47
CA GLU A 190 12.09 6.00 0.79
C GLU A 190 12.32 6.57 2.20
N GLY A 191 12.60 5.73 3.20
CA GLY A 191 12.94 6.18 4.55
C GLY A 191 14.18 7.08 4.59
N ARG A 192 15.25 6.71 3.87
CA ARG A 192 16.45 7.56 3.75
C ARG A 192 16.15 8.88 3.05
N LYS A 193 15.30 8.87 2.01
CA LYS A 193 14.91 10.09 1.29
C LYS A 193 14.08 11.02 2.18
N ALA A 194 13.09 10.48 2.88
CA ALA A 194 12.25 11.22 3.81
C ALA A 194 13.07 11.82 4.96
N GLU A 195 13.99 11.04 5.55
CA GLU A 195 14.83 11.52 6.63
C GLU A 195 15.82 12.59 6.15
N ARG A 196 16.45 12.43 4.98
CA ARG A 196 17.30 13.48 4.41
C ARG A 196 16.52 14.77 4.12
N ALA A 197 15.28 14.66 3.66
CA ALA A 197 14.41 15.82 3.44
C ALA A 197 14.05 16.52 4.75
N ARG A 198 13.74 15.76 5.81
CA ARG A 198 13.48 16.29 7.15
C ARG A 198 14.71 17.01 7.72
N LEU A 199 15.88 16.36 7.69
CA LEU A 199 17.13 16.95 8.15
C LEU A 199 17.48 18.23 7.39
N ALA A 200 17.31 18.23 6.06
CA ALA A 200 17.53 19.42 5.24
C ALA A 200 16.58 20.56 5.65
N ALA A 201 15.30 20.25 5.86
CA ALA A 201 14.31 21.24 6.29
C ALA A 201 14.62 21.83 7.67
N VAL A 202 14.99 21.00 8.66
CA VAL A 202 15.33 21.47 10.02
C VAL A 202 16.58 22.34 10.01
N LEU A 203 17.61 21.95 9.25
CA LEU A 203 18.87 22.69 9.19
C LEU A 203 18.78 23.98 8.36
N SER A 204 17.77 24.13 7.49
CA SER A 204 17.52 25.34 6.72
C SER A 204 16.47 26.28 7.34
N LEU A 205 16.02 26.02 8.58
CA LEU A 205 15.10 26.90 9.29
C LEU A 205 15.77 28.26 9.59
N PRO A 206 15.07 29.40 9.44
CA PRO A 206 15.58 30.70 9.85
C PRO A 206 16.01 30.75 11.33
N GLU A 207 15.31 30.01 12.19
CA GLU A 207 15.58 29.96 13.63
C GLU A 207 16.89 29.24 13.97
N ALA A 208 17.45 28.47 13.04
CA ALA A 208 18.73 27.77 13.19
C ALA A 208 19.94 28.72 13.09
N GLU A 209 19.78 29.93 12.54
CA GLU A 209 20.84 30.92 12.44
C GLU A 209 21.27 31.43 13.83
N GLY A 210 22.55 31.21 14.16
CA GLY A 210 23.10 31.46 15.50
C GLY A 210 22.79 30.37 16.53
N ARG A 211 22.25 29.21 16.11
CA ARG A 211 21.90 28.05 16.94
C ARG A 211 22.24 26.71 16.28
N GLU A 212 23.25 26.70 15.42
CA GLU A 212 23.56 25.60 14.51
C GLU A 212 23.89 24.30 15.25
N ALA A 213 24.57 24.39 16.40
CA ALA A 213 24.89 23.24 17.23
C ALA A 213 23.62 22.57 17.79
N GLN A 214 22.64 23.36 18.23
CA GLN A 214 21.38 22.85 18.77
C GLN A 214 20.49 22.29 17.66
N ALA A 215 20.42 22.97 16.51
CA ALA A 215 19.68 22.49 15.35
C ALA A 215 20.20 21.12 14.87
N ARG A 216 21.53 20.93 14.81
CA ARG A 216 22.15 19.63 14.48
C ARG A 216 21.82 18.55 15.50
N GLN A 217 21.85 18.87 16.79
CA GLN A 217 21.52 17.89 17.83
C GLN A 217 20.07 17.43 17.70
N ILE A 218 19.12 18.36 17.61
CA ILE A 218 17.68 18.03 17.49
C ILE A 218 17.43 17.24 16.21
N ALA A 219 18.02 17.65 15.09
CA ALA A 219 17.88 16.97 13.81
C ALA A 219 18.37 15.51 13.89
N LEU A 220 19.51 15.24 14.52
CA LEU A 220 20.14 13.90 14.51
C LEU A 220 19.66 12.97 15.63
N THR A 221 19.10 13.49 16.72
CA THR A 221 18.71 12.66 17.88
C THR A 221 17.21 12.58 18.12
N THR A 222 16.39 13.29 17.33
CA THR A 222 14.94 13.31 17.52
C THR A 222 14.18 13.09 16.22
N GLU A 223 12.95 12.58 16.34
CA GLU A 223 12.03 12.31 15.23
C GLU A 223 11.00 13.44 15.04
N LEU A 224 11.25 14.62 15.63
CA LEU A 224 10.33 15.76 15.59
C LEU A 224 10.22 16.32 14.17
N ASP A 225 9.03 16.82 13.84
CA ASP A 225 8.77 17.49 12.59
C ASP A 225 9.43 18.89 12.55
N PRO A 226 9.67 19.46 11.35
CA PRO A 226 10.36 20.74 11.22
C PRO A 226 9.69 21.91 11.95
N ALA A 227 8.36 21.93 12.07
CA ALA A 227 7.66 23.04 12.74
C ALA A 227 7.87 22.99 14.26
N THR A 228 7.85 21.79 14.84
CA THR A 228 8.18 21.60 16.26
C THR A 228 9.64 21.97 16.54
N CYS A 229 10.57 21.60 15.65
CA CYS A 229 11.98 22.00 15.75
C CYS A 229 12.16 23.53 15.73
N ALA A 230 11.43 24.24 14.87
CA ALA A 230 11.47 25.71 14.79
C ALA A 230 11.04 26.36 16.10
N ALA A 231 9.95 25.88 16.71
CA ALA A 231 9.46 26.38 18.00
C ALA A 231 10.49 26.18 19.12
N ILE A 232 11.16 25.02 19.15
CA ILE A 232 12.21 24.73 20.14
C ILE A 232 13.41 25.69 19.94
N LEU A 233 13.86 25.87 18.69
CA LEU A 233 14.98 26.75 18.37
C LEU A 233 14.68 28.23 18.70
N ALA A 234 13.46 28.69 18.46
CA ALA A 234 13.03 30.05 18.78
C ALA A 234 13.12 30.37 20.28
N SER A 235 12.94 29.35 21.14
CA SER A 235 12.98 29.51 22.61
C SER A 235 14.39 29.58 23.20
N ALA A 236 15.42 29.18 22.46
CA ALA A 236 16.80 29.16 22.93
C ALA A 236 17.52 30.49 22.68
N PRO A 237 18.53 30.88 23.47
CA PRO A 237 19.35 32.06 23.17
C PRO A 237 20.20 31.87 21.89
N LYS A 238 20.45 32.94 21.14
CA LYS A 238 21.44 32.93 20.03
C LYS A 238 22.84 32.92 20.61
N VAL A 239 23.74 32.12 20.03
CA VAL A 239 25.18 32.20 20.31
C VAL A 239 25.74 33.39 19.53
N GLU A 240 26.23 34.41 20.23
CA GLU A 240 26.93 35.54 19.62
C GLU A 240 28.20 35.06 18.93
N SER A 241 28.42 35.48 17.68
CA SER A 241 29.68 35.22 16.98
C SER A 241 30.82 35.97 17.67
N PRO A 242 32.03 35.38 17.81
CA PRO A 242 33.19 36.14 18.26
C PRO A 242 33.41 37.36 17.34
N PRO A 243 33.78 38.53 17.87
CA PRO A 243 34.14 39.67 17.04
C PRO A 243 35.24 39.24 16.05
N PRO A 244 35.23 39.74 14.80
CA PRO A 244 36.23 39.37 13.82
C PRO A 244 37.62 39.62 14.40
N ALA A 245 38.46 38.58 14.43
CA ALA A 245 39.83 38.70 14.87
C ALA A 245 40.48 39.86 14.11
N ALA A 246 41.10 40.79 14.84
CA ALA A 246 41.83 41.91 14.25
C ALA A 246 42.77 41.36 13.16
N LYS A 247 42.61 41.84 11.92
CA LYS A 247 43.48 41.43 10.81
C LYS A 247 44.93 41.68 11.24
N SER A 248 45.74 40.64 11.33
CA SER A 248 47.16 40.80 11.62
C SER A 248 47.81 41.59 10.48
N GLU A 249 48.85 42.37 10.77
CA GLU A 249 49.58 43.15 9.75
C GLU A 249 50.07 42.27 8.60
N PHE A 250 50.39 41.01 8.88
CA PHE A 250 50.74 40.02 7.89
C PHE A 250 49.62 39.75 6.87
N ALA A 251 48.36 39.69 7.30
CA ALA A 251 47.21 39.51 6.41
C ALA A 251 46.99 40.73 5.50
N ALA A 252 47.20 41.94 6.02
CA ALA A 252 47.16 43.16 5.21
C ALA A 252 48.30 43.21 4.18
N HIS A 253 49.48 42.70 4.55
CA HIS A 253 50.65 42.67 3.67
C HIS A 253 50.54 41.62 2.54
N MET A 254 49.83 40.52 2.77
CA MET A 254 49.57 39.48 1.75
C MET A 254 48.47 39.91 0.76
N ASP A 255 47.43 40.63 1.22
CA ASP A 255 46.42 41.22 0.33
C ASP A 255 47.02 42.28 -0.62
N ALA A 256 48.02 43.04 -0.15
CA ALA A 256 48.70 44.06 -0.96
C ALA A 256 49.62 43.50 -2.06
N LEU A 257 50.07 42.25 -1.92
CA LEU A 257 51.00 41.62 -2.88
C LEU A 257 50.30 41.12 -4.15
N GLY A 258 48.96 41.00 -4.14
CA GLY A 258 48.16 40.56 -5.29
C GLY A 258 48.47 39.12 -5.72
N ASN A 259 47.51 38.21 -5.60
CA ASN A 259 47.73 36.82 -6.00
C ASN A 259 48.13 36.72 -7.49
N PRO A 260 49.23 36.03 -7.84
CA PRO A 260 49.59 35.81 -9.23
C PRO A 260 48.48 34.99 -9.93
N LYS A 261 48.06 35.44 -11.11
CA LYS A 261 47.04 34.77 -11.91
C LYS A 261 47.61 33.49 -12.51
N ILE A 262 47.55 32.39 -11.77
CA ILE A 262 47.83 31.06 -12.31
C ILE A 262 46.48 30.39 -12.55
N GLY A 263 46.00 30.52 -13.79
CA GLY A 263 44.85 29.83 -14.35
C GLY A 263 45.13 29.52 -15.83
N PRO A 264 44.47 28.52 -16.42
CA PRO A 264 44.89 27.89 -17.68
C PRO A 264 44.92 28.81 -18.91
N ASP A 265 44.36 30.03 -18.83
CA ASP A 265 44.28 30.98 -19.95
C ASP A 265 44.74 32.40 -19.54
N SER A 266 46.04 32.58 -19.26
CA SER A 266 46.63 33.93 -19.23
C SER A 266 47.84 34.05 -20.18
N GLN A 267 47.54 34.30 -21.45
CA GLN A 267 48.43 34.96 -22.41
C GLN A 267 48.25 36.49 -22.22
N ALA A 268 49.21 37.41 -22.34
CA ALA A 268 50.59 37.48 -22.81
C ALA A 268 51.20 38.74 -22.11
N ALA A 269 52.50 39.09 -22.09
CA ALA A 269 53.64 38.75 -22.92
C ALA A 269 54.93 39.14 -22.18
N VAL A 270 55.94 38.27 -22.17
CA VAL A 270 57.32 38.63 -22.52
C VAL A 270 57.92 37.41 -23.22
N GLN A 271 58.17 37.57 -24.51
CA GLN A 271 58.92 36.64 -25.35
C GLN A 271 60.39 36.60 -24.89
N THR A 272 60.93 35.41 -24.65
CA THR A 272 62.37 35.18 -24.69
C THR A 272 62.70 33.83 -25.33
N ALA A 273 63.06 33.92 -26.61
CA ALA A 273 64.15 33.23 -27.32
C ALA A 273 64.29 31.68 -27.37
N ALA A 274 63.54 30.87 -26.62
CA ALA A 274 63.81 29.42 -26.56
C ALA A 274 62.97 28.55 -27.53
N ASP A 275 61.76 28.98 -27.92
CA ASP A 275 60.82 28.10 -28.63
C ASP A 275 60.91 28.14 -30.17
N ASN A 276 61.78 28.98 -30.74
CA ASN A 276 61.95 29.10 -32.20
C ASN A 276 63.10 28.25 -32.78
N ILE A 277 63.86 27.53 -31.95
CA ILE A 277 65.05 26.79 -32.40
C ILE A 277 64.70 25.34 -32.77
N TRP A 278 63.79 24.71 -32.03
CA TRP A 278 63.44 23.30 -32.23
C TRP A 278 62.45 23.07 -33.37
N SER A 279 61.50 23.99 -33.59
CA SER A 279 60.54 23.90 -34.70
C SER A 279 61.20 24.07 -36.07
N TYR A 280 62.24 24.92 -36.18
CA TYR A 280 62.99 25.11 -37.42
C TYR A 280 63.89 23.92 -37.77
N ALA A 281 64.45 23.24 -36.77
CA ALA A 281 65.32 22.08 -36.95
C ALA A 281 64.56 20.83 -37.46
N PHE A 282 63.32 20.61 -37.01
CA PHE A 282 62.52 19.43 -37.42
C PHE A 282 61.82 19.57 -38.77
N ASP A 283 61.69 20.79 -39.32
CA ASP A 283 61.14 21.03 -40.67
C ASP A 283 62.22 21.02 -41.77
N GLN A 284 63.47 21.36 -41.45
CA GLN A 284 64.62 21.24 -42.36
C GLN A 284 64.95 19.77 -42.68
N GLN A 285 64.81 18.88 -41.70
CA GLN A 285 65.15 17.45 -41.86
C GLN A 285 64.12 16.67 -42.68
N ARG A 286 62.87 17.17 -42.79
CA ARG A 286 61.81 16.56 -43.62
C ARG A 286 61.78 17.05 -45.07
N ARG A 287 62.55 18.09 -45.43
CA ARG A 287 62.50 18.74 -46.76
C ARG A 287 63.73 18.58 -47.67
N ALA A 288 64.85 18.00 -47.21
CA ALA A 288 66.06 17.93 -48.04
C ALA A 288 66.71 16.54 -48.19
N GLY A 289 66.12 15.48 -47.63
CA GLY A 289 66.55 14.09 -47.84
C GLY A 289 65.96 13.42 -49.09
N GLY A 290 65.82 14.15 -50.20
CA GLY A 290 65.41 13.56 -51.48
C GLY A 290 66.61 12.95 -52.21
N PRO A 291 66.58 11.68 -52.65
CA PRO A 291 67.62 11.15 -53.52
C PRO A 291 67.53 11.79 -54.92
N LYS A 292 68.69 12.30 -55.38
CA LYS A 292 68.99 12.54 -56.80
C LYS A 292 69.58 11.26 -57.39
N ASP A 293 69.18 11.01 -58.63
CA ASP A 293 69.54 9.93 -59.58
C ASP A 293 68.95 8.53 -59.31
#